data_AF-A0A4S4K761-F1
#
_entry.id   AF-A0A4S4K761-F1
#
_cell.length_a   1.000
_cell.length_b   1.000
_cell.length_c   1.000
_cell.angle_alpha   90.00
_cell.angle_beta   90.00
_cell.angle_gamma   90.00
#
_symmetry.space_group_name_H-M   'P 1'
#
loop_
_entity.id
_entity.type
_entity.pdbx_description
1 polymer ?
#
loop_
_entity_poly.entity_id
_entity_poly.type
_entity_poly.pdbx_seq_one_letter_code
_entity_poly.pdbx_strand_id
1 'polypeptide(L)'
;MNLSDVAAVGEVKRGEGQSDRRDNELKICGGATELLYNDPCRRFVNGLTIERRRMRLWRFERTHVCVSKEFSFHRTPRSFLRFLLYLLFSSPRDLGFDPNVRRYFERVPEETDPSSGASSDRYQIAYRYQVGNRYFLTQGPPISDQAAYWVVSQATRVWRVREMHFPDPSNEHEYTLGEPMALKDAYLLEDAVLDSGIKEQIMASLRDAGADDKDAARYFMEYEIDEVALLPNEKETGLEDDLTSDMETNRPASYTPKVETPDIEAWIICVEQGGYIVTLAAGTVSGILQVGKANLRT
;
A
#
# COMPACT_ATOMS: atom_id res chain seq x y z
N MET A 1 -19.92 4.20 1.81
CA MET A 1 -19.14 3.12 1.18
C MET A 1 -17.75 3.16 1.80
N ASN A 2 -17.26 2.06 2.36
CA ASN A 2 -15.90 2.02 2.87
C ASN A 2 -14.95 1.95 1.66
N LEU A 3 -14.24 3.03 1.35
CA LEU A 3 -13.34 3.08 0.18
C LEU A 3 -12.11 2.17 0.35
N SER A 4 -11.80 1.87 1.60
CA SER A 4 -10.75 1.02 2.09
C SER A 4 -10.67 -0.38 1.46
N ASP A 5 -11.78 -0.94 1.01
CA ASP A 5 -11.84 -2.32 0.47
C ASP A 5 -12.09 -2.33 -1.05
N VAL A 6 -11.99 -1.16 -1.70
CA VAL A 6 -12.18 -1.02 -3.15
C VAL A 6 -10.95 -1.57 -3.89
N ALA A 7 -11.09 -2.66 -4.64
CA ALA A 7 -9.97 -3.25 -5.39
C ALA A 7 -9.59 -2.47 -6.67
N ALA A 8 -10.54 -1.75 -7.27
CA ALA A 8 -10.31 -0.98 -8.49
C ALA A 8 -11.30 0.19 -8.64
N VAL A 9 -10.90 1.21 -9.40
CA VAL A 9 -11.73 2.38 -9.74
C VAL A 9 -12.22 2.31 -11.19
N GLY A 10 -13.45 2.75 -11.44
CA GLY A 10 -14.06 2.67 -12.76
C GLY A 10 -14.86 3.91 -13.12
N GLU A 11 -14.59 4.48 -14.30
CA GLU A 11 -15.32 5.65 -14.82
C GLU A 11 -15.96 5.35 -16.17
N VAL A 12 -17.23 5.74 -16.34
CA VAL A 12 -18.03 5.35 -17.51
C VAL A 12 -18.80 6.53 -18.10
N LYS A 13 -18.77 6.63 -19.42
CA LYS A 13 -19.54 7.58 -20.23
C LYS A 13 -20.33 6.87 -21.32
N ARG A 14 -21.52 7.39 -21.58
CA ARG A 14 -22.35 6.96 -22.71
C ARG A 14 -21.86 7.53 -24.04
N GLY A 15 -21.30 8.75 -24.01
CA GLY A 15 -20.70 9.41 -25.16
C GLY A 15 -19.28 8.92 -25.42
N GLU A 16 -18.79 9.24 -26.61
CA GLU A 16 -17.43 8.95 -27.05
C GLU A 16 -16.68 10.23 -27.47
N GLY A 17 -17.21 11.39 -27.06
CA GLY A 17 -16.58 12.68 -27.36
C GLY A 17 -15.28 12.88 -26.59
N GLN A 18 -14.45 13.82 -27.05
CA GLN A 18 -13.22 14.18 -26.35
C GLN A 18 -13.49 14.71 -24.93
N SER A 19 -14.61 15.43 -24.72
CA SER A 19 -15.05 15.90 -23.41
C SER A 19 -15.40 14.76 -22.46
N ASP A 20 -16.11 13.73 -22.94
CA ASP A 20 -16.44 12.54 -22.15
C ASP A 20 -15.17 11.81 -21.70
N ARG A 21 -14.25 11.61 -22.66
CA ARG A 21 -12.95 10.98 -22.40
C ARG A 21 -12.15 11.75 -21.35
N ARG A 22 -12.08 13.08 -21.49
CA ARG A 22 -11.35 13.94 -20.54
C ARG A 22 -11.99 13.92 -19.15
N ASP A 23 -13.32 13.91 -19.07
CA ASP A 23 -14.02 13.81 -17.78
C ASP A 23 -13.74 12.47 -17.09
N ASN A 24 -13.76 11.36 -17.83
CA ASN A 24 -13.36 10.06 -17.30
C ASN A 24 -11.90 10.05 -16.82
N GLU A 25 -10.98 10.59 -17.61
CA GLU A 25 -9.55 10.69 -17.24
C GLU A 25 -9.35 11.50 -15.95
N LEU A 26 -10.05 12.63 -15.80
CA LEU A 26 -9.96 13.46 -14.61
C LEU A 26 -10.53 12.73 -13.38
N LYS A 27 -11.70 12.11 -13.52
CA LYS A 27 -12.35 11.42 -12.40
C LYS A 27 -11.62 10.17 -11.96
N ILE A 28 -11.11 9.38 -12.88
CA ILE A 28 -10.36 8.17 -12.52
C ILE A 28 -9.04 8.53 -11.82
N CYS A 29 -8.36 9.61 -12.26
CA CYS A 29 -7.19 10.13 -11.55
C CYS A 29 -7.57 10.63 -10.16
N GLY A 30 -8.69 11.33 -10.01
CA GLY A 30 -9.20 11.78 -8.72
C GLY A 30 -9.51 10.62 -7.77
N GLY A 31 -10.25 9.61 -8.25
CA GLY A 31 -10.58 8.43 -7.46
C GLY A 31 -9.35 7.60 -7.07
N ALA A 32 -8.38 7.44 -7.98
CA ALA A 32 -7.11 6.79 -7.65
C ALA A 32 -6.31 7.59 -6.61
N THR A 33 -6.28 8.92 -6.73
CA THR A 33 -5.67 9.81 -5.72
C THR A 33 -6.30 9.58 -4.35
N GLU A 34 -7.62 9.57 -4.28
CA GLU A 34 -8.36 9.41 -3.03
C GLU A 34 -8.10 8.05 -2.37
N LEU A 35 -8.08 6.97 -3.14
CA LEU A 35 -7.78 5.63 -2.61
C LEU A 35 -6.34 5.53 -2.11
N LEU A 36 -5.38 5.96 -2.92
CA LEU A 36 -3.97 5.94 -2.55
C LEU A 36 -3.71 6.84 -1.33
N TYR A 37 -4.33 8.01 -1.25
CA TYR A 37 -4.14 8.93 -0.12
C TYR A 37 -4.81 8.48 1.17
N ASN A 38 -5.99 7.87 1.13
CA ASN A 38 -6.70 7.51 2.36
C ASN A 38 -6.27 6.16 2.94
N ASP A 39 -5.76 5.26 2.11
CA ASP A 39 -5.44 3.89 2.51
C ASP A 39 -3.92 3.61 2.36
N PRO A 40 -3.14 3.70 3.46
CA PRO A 40 -1.71 3.43 3.43
C PRO A 40 -1.38 1.97 3.11
N CYS A 41 -2.37 1.06 3.19
CA CYS A 41 -2.20 -0.33 2.79
C CYS A 41 -2.06 -0.53 1.28
N ARG A 42 -1.96 0.53 0.45
CA ARG A 42 -1.98 0.44 -1.02
C ARG A 42 -0.64 0.78 -1.65
N ARG A 43 -0.12 -0.17 -2.43
CA ARG A 43 1.04 -0.03 -3.32
C ARG A 43 0.65 0.50 -4.69
N PHE A 44 -0.48 0.04 -5.21
CA PHE A 44 -1.05 0.52 -6.47
C PHE A 44 -2.58 0.38 -6.48
N VAL A 45 -3.21 1.06 -7.44
CA VAL A 45 -4.65 0.96 -7.69
C VAL A 45 -4.87 0.63 -9.17
N ASN A 46 -5.64 -0.41 -9.42
CA ASN A 46 -6.11 -0.73 -10.77
C ASN A 46 -7.34 0.10 -11.12
N GLY A 47 -7.56 0.34 -12.41
CA GLY A 47 -8.79 0.97 -12.84
C GLY A 47 -9.14 0.77 -14.31
N LEU A 48 -10.32 1.27 -14.67
CA LEU A 48 -10.81 1.24 -16.05
C LEU A 48 -11.59 2.49 -16.40
N THR A 49 -11.49 2.94 -17.64
CA THR A 49 -12.44 3.89 -18.22
C THR A 49 -13.20 3.26 -19.36
N ILE A 50 -14.48 3.58 -19.49
CA ILE A 50 -15.32 3.18 -20.64
C ILE A 50 -15.98 4.43 -21.24
N GLU A 51 -15.72 4.69 -22.50
CA GLU A 51 -16.41 5.69 -23.31
C GLU A 51 -17.23 4.97 -24.40
N ARG A 52 -18.53 4.84 -24.17
CA ARG A 52 -19.48 4.07 -25.00
C ARG A 52 -19.08 2.58 -25.11
N ARG A 53 -18.25 2.25 -26.09
CA ARG A 53 -17.77 0.88 -26.38
C ARG A 53 -16.25 0.75 -26.30
N ARG A 54 -15.56 1.84 -26.00
CA ARG A 54 -14.11 1.97 -25.98
C ARG A 54 -13.66 1.96 -24.54
N MET A 55 -12.60 1.21 -24.26
CA MET A 55 -12.13 0.94 -22.92
C MET A 55 -10.63 1.15 -22.85
N ARG A 56 -10.17 1.66 -21.70
CA ARG A 56 -8.76 1.66 -21.29
C ARG A 56 -8.62 1.09 -19.90
N LEU A 57 -7.55 0.33 -19.69
CA LEU A 57 -7.13 -0.14 -18.37
C LEU A 57 -6.08 0.81 -17.82
N TRP A 58 -6.13 1.02 -16.52
CA TRP A 58 -5.27 1.94 -15.79
C TRP A 58 -4.62 1.21 -14.62
N ARG A 59 -3.38 1.59 -14.34
CA ARG A 59 -2.66 1.17 -13.14
C ARG A 59 -1.92 2.38 -12.58
N PHE A 60 -2.29 2.78 -11.38
CA PHE A 60 -1.73 3.90 -10.67
C PHE A 60 -0.75 3.39 -9.63
N GLU A 61 0.53 3.67 -9.82
CA GLU A 61 1.59 3.40 -8.85
C GLU A 61 2.15 4.73 -8.33
N ARG A 62 2.93 4.66 -7.25
CA ARG A 62 3.55 5.86 -6.64
C ARG A 62 4.66 6.48 -7.46
N THR A 63 5.24 5.73 -8.41
CA THR A 63 6.30 6.22 -9.29
C THR A 63 5.79 6.61 -10.68
N HIS A 64 4.69 6.03 -11.13
CA HIS A 64 4.17 6.23 -12.47
C HIS A 64 2.70 5.81 -12.63
N VAL A 65 2.08 6.23 -13.73
CA VAL A 65 0.74 5.80 -14.13
C VAL A 65 0.82 5.10 -15.48
N CYS A 66 0.38 3.85 -15.53
CA CYS A 66 0.28 3.07 -16.76
C CYS A 66 -1.15 3.12 -17.31
N VAL A 67 -1.27 3.31 -18.62
CA VAL A 67 -2.57 3.33 -19.31
C VAL A 67 -2.48 2.45 -20.56
N SER A 68 -3.42 1.54 -20.72
CA SER A 68 -3.48 0.68 -21.90
C SER A 68 -3.82 1.50 -23.14
N LYS A 69 -3.47 0.95 -24.30
CA LYS A 69 -4.07 1.40 -25.56
C LYS A 69 -5.57 1.17 -25.52
N GLU A 70 -6.32 2.06 -26.16
CA GLU A 70 -7.77 1.98 -26.25
C GLU A 70 -8.18 0.74 -27.06
N PHE A 71 -9.15 -0.02 -26.54
CA PHE A 71 -9.72 -1.17 -27.25
C PHE A 71 -11.23 -1.19 -27.12
N SER A 72 -11.92 -1.89 -28.02
CA SER A 72 -13.37 -2.06 -27.91
C SER A 72 -13.72 -3.37 -27.22
N PHE A 73 -14.30 -3.31 -26.02
CA PHE A 73 -14.65 -4.51 -25.26
C PHE A 73 -15.74 -5.37 -25.95
N HIS A 74 -16.46 -4.83 -26.94
CA HIS A 74 -17.35 -5.62 -27.80
C HIS A 74 -16.59 -6.46 -28.84
N ARG A 75 -15.47 -5.95 -29.36
CA ARG A 75 -14.66 -6.64 -30.38
C ARG A 75 -13.63 -7.56 -29.75
N THR A 76 -13.09 -7.17 -28.60
CA THR A 76 -12.09 -7.92 -27.83
C THR A 76 -12.60 -8.19 -26.40
N PRO A 77 -13.72 -8.92 -26.24
CA PRO A 77 -14.32 -9.18 -24.92
C PRO A 77 -13.39 -9.97 -24.01
N ARG A 78 -12.49 -10.78 -24.57
CA ARG A 78 -11.51 -11.57 -23.80
C ARG A 78 -10.63 -10.70 -22.90
N SER A 79 -10.17 -9.54 -23.36
CA SER A 79 -9.32 -8.64 -22.55
C SER A 79 -10.10 -8.06 -21.36
N PHE A 80 -11.36 -7.69 -21.58
CA PHE A 80 -12.24 -7.21 -20.52
C PHE A 80 -12.55 -8.31 -19.50
N LEU A 81 -12.92 -9.51 -19.97
CA LEU A 81 -13.17 -10.64 -19.10
C LEU A 81 -11.93 -11.04 -18.30
N ARG A 82 -10.74 -11.05 -18.91
CA ARG A 82 -9.47 -11.30 -18.19
C ARG A 82 -9.25 -10.28 -17.07
N PHE A 83 -9.50 -9.00 -17.33
CA PHE A 83 -9.37 -7.97 -16.31
C PHE A 83 -10.37 -8.18 -15.16
N LEU A 84 -11.63 -8.54 -15.46
CA LEU A 84 -12.62 -8.86 -14.43
C LEU A 84 -12.22 -10.10 -13.61
N LEU A 85 -11.76 -11.16 -14.27
CA LEU A 85 -11.28 -12.37 -13.59
C LEU A 85 -10.07 -12.04 -12.71
N TYR A 86 -9.14 -11.21 -13.19
CA TYR A 86 -8.04 -10.71 -12.39
C TYR A 86 -8.55 -9.96 -11.14
N LEU A 87 -9.52 -9.06 -11.27
CA LEU A 87 -10.07 -8.35 -10.11
C LEU A 87 -10.80 -9.26 -9.11
N LEU A 88 -11.46 -10.32 -9.59
CA LEU A 88 -12.28 -11.21 -8.75
C LEU A 88 -11.49 -12.32 -8.07
N PHE A 89 -10.41 -12.80 -8.70
CA PHE A 89 -9.71 -14.01 -8.27
C PHE A 89 -8.25 -13.77 -7.84
N SER A 90 -7.73 -12.56 -7.98
CA SER A 90 -6.36 -12.26 -7.51
C SER A 90 -6.33 -12.04 -6.01
N SER A 91 -5.19 -12.38 -5.41
CA SER A 91 -4.94 -12.11 -3.98
C SER A 91 -4.95 -10.60 -3.70
N PRO A 92 -5.22 -10.16 -2.45
CA PRO A 92 -5.08 -8.75 -2.08
C PRO A 92 -3.71 -8.17 -2.46
N ARG A 93 -2.63 -8.95 -2.28
CA ARG A 93 -1.28 -8.57 -2.69
C ARG A 93 -1.21 -8.22 -4.18
N ASP A 94 -1.79 -9.06 -5.02
CA ASP A 94 -1.80 -8.90 -6.47
C ASP A 94 -2.76 -7.82 -6.94
N LEU A 95 -3.76 -7.46 -6.13
CA LEU A 95 -4.65 -6.32 -6.34
C LEU A 95 -4.05 -4.98 -5.90
N GLY A 96 -2.88 -5.01 -5.26
CA GLY A 96 -2.12 -3.82 -4.90
C GLY A 96 -2.13 -3.48 -3.42
N PHE A 97 -2.64 -4.36 -2.56
CA PHE A 97 -2.49 -4.21 -1.12
C PHE A 97 -1.08 -4.59 -0.67
N ASP A 98 -0.58 -3.90 0.35
CA ASP A 98 0.71 -4.15 0.97
C ASP A 98 0.56 -5.27 2.02
N PRO A 99 1.24 -6.42 1.85
CA PRO A 99 1.19 -7.50 2.84
C PRO A 99 1.78 -7.11 4.21
N ASN A 100 2.69 -6.14 4.24
CA ASN A 100 3.38 -5.69 5.44
C ASN A 100 2.60 -4.60 6.20
N VAL A 101 1.50 -4.10 5.64
CA VAL A 101 0.67 -3.05 6.26
C VAL A 101 -0.76 -3.53 6.37
N ARG A 102 -1.25 -3.71 7.60
CA ARG A 102 -2.61 -4.16 7.87
C ARG A 102 -3.41 -3.08 8.57
N ARG A 103 -4.68 -2.97 8.21
CA ARG A 103 -5.63 -2.15 8.95
C ARG A 103 -5.99 -2.85 10.26
N TYR A 104 -6.01 -2.09 11.34
CA TYR A 104 -6.33 -2.55 12.67
C TYR A 104 -7.45 -1.68 13.25
N PHE A 105 -8.38 -2.28 13.98
CA PHE A 105 -9.45 -1.54 14.66
C PHE A 105 -9.16 -1.49 16.15
N GLU A 106 -8.71 -0.33 16.62
CA GLU A 106 -8.45 -0.08 18.03
C GLU A 106 -9.75 0.28 18.75
N ARG A 107 -10.05 -0.44 19.84
CA ARG A 107 -11.18 -0.15 20.70
C ARG A 107 -10.80 0.97 21.67
N VAL A 108 -11.41 2.13 21.54
CA VAL A 108 -11.18 3.29 22.39
C VAL A 108 -12.40 3.53 23.26
N PRO A 109 -12.26 3.54 24.60
CA PRO A 109 -13.35 3.92 25.48
C PRO A 109 -13.81 5.35 25.15
N GLU A 110 -15.09 5.54 24.88
CA GLU A 110 -15.64 6.88 24.69
C GLU A 110 -15.70 7.61 26.04
N GLU A 111 -15.31 8.89 26.07
CA GLU A 111 -15.49 9.73 27.26
C GLU A 111 -17.01 9.82 27.54
N THR A 112 -17.48 9.05 28.53
CA THR A 112 -18.89 9.06 28.92
C THR A 112 -19.31 10.44 29.42
N ASP A 113 -20.41 10.97 28.87
CA ASP A 113 -21.29 11.83 29.66
C ASP A 113 -21.83 10.97 30.83
N PRO A 114 -21.51 11.30 32.10
CA PRO A 114 -21.88 10.49 33.26
C PRO A 114 -23.40 10.30 33.43
N SER A 115 -24.22 11.01 32.66
CA SER A 115 -25.68 10.89 32.66
C SER A 115 -26.25 9.79 31.75
N SER A 116 -25.45 9.22 30.84
CA SER A 116 -25.96 8.33 29.78
C SER A 116 -25.93 6.83 30.10
N GLY A 117 -25.17 6.40 31.11
CA GLY A 117 -25.15 5.01 31.61
C GLY A 117 -24.71 3.92 30.62
N ALA A 118 -24.42 4.27 29.37
CA ALA A 118 -23.96 3.36 28.33
C ALA A 118 -22.53 3.74 27.92
N SER A 119 -21.58 2.84 28.20
CA SER A 119 -20.25 2.90 27.59
C SER A 119 -20.38 2.39 26.16
N SER A 120 -20.42 3.27 25.17
CA SER A 120 -20.19 2.89 23.78
C SER A 120 -18.68 2.88 23.54
N ASP A 121 -18.12 1.70 23.28
CA ASP A 121 -16.77 1.62 22.76
C ASP A 121 -16.75 2.25 21.35
N ARG A 122 -15.84 3.19 21.08
CA ARG A 122 -15.60 3.70 19.73
C ARG A 122 -14.43 2.96 19.10
N TYR A 123 -14.61 2.46 17.89
CA TYR A 123 -13.50 1.89 17.10
C TYR A 123 -12.79 2.97 16.31
N GLN A 124 -11.47 3.03 16.42
CA GLN A 124 -10.61 3.90 15.62
C GLN A 124 -9.76 3.04 14.68
N ILE A 125 -9.52 3.56 13.48
CA ILE A 125 -8.64 2.91 12.52
C ILE A 125 -7.20 3.20 12.91
N ALA A 126 -6.43 2.14 13.08
CA ALA A 126 -4.98 2.14 13.17
C ALA A 126 -4.39 1.26 12.06
N TYR A 127 -3.08 1.31 11.90
CA TYR A 127 -2.35 0.47 10.95
C TYR A 127 -1.24 -0.25 11.69
N ARG A 128 -1.13 -1.56 11.42
CA ARG A 128 -0.02 -2.39 11.85
C ARG A 128 0.96 -2.50 10.70
N TYR A 129 2.18 -2.06 10.94
CA TYR A 129 3.31 -2.19 10.03
C TYR A 129 4.19 -3.34 10.49
N GLN A 130 4.64 -4.17 9.55
CA GLN A 130 5.67 -5.17 9.75
C GLN A 130 6.98 -4.69 9.12
N VAL A 131 8.06 -4.70 9.90
CA VAL A 131 9.42 -4.33 9.45
C VAL A 131 10.37 -5.40 9.96
N GLY A 132 11.00 -6.12 9.04
CA GLY A 132 11.63 -7.41 9.34
C GLY A 132 10.68 -8.34 10.10
N ASN A 133 11.06 -8.69 11.34
CA ASN A 133 10.30 -9.53 12.26
C ASN A 133 9.60 -8.76 13.39
N ARG A 134 9.59 -7.42 13.33
CA ARG A 134 8.99 -6.54 14.33
C ARG A 134 7.68 -5.95 13.79
N TYR A 135 6.76 -5.65 14.69
CA TYR A 135 5.45 -5.11 14.37
C TYR A 135 5.22 -3.80 15.08
N PHE A 136 4.62 -2.82 14.41
CA PHE A 136 4.41 -1.47 14.92
C PHE A 136 2.97 -1.02 14.68
N LEU A 137 2.30 -0.58 15.73
CA LEU A 137 0.94 -0.07 15.67
C LEU A 137 0.95 1.46 15.64
N THR A 138 0.29 2.08 14.66
CA THR A 138 0.14 3.54 14.60
C THR A 138 -0.75 4.06 15.72
N GLN A 139 -0.41 5.24 16.25
CA GLN A 139 -1.20 5.94 17.26
C GLN A 139 -1.74 7.25 16.70
N GLY A 140 -3.05 7.30 16.46
CA GLY A 140 -3.71 8.49 15.94
C GLY A 140 -3.31 8.86 14.51
N PRO A 141 -3.54 10.12 14.08
CA PRO A 141 -3.22 10.56 12.73
C PRO A 141 -1.70 10.63 12.47
N PRO A 142 -1.27 10.62 11.18
CA PRO A 142 0.12 10.86 10.83
C PRO A 142 0.65 12.18 11.41
N ILE A 143 1.91 12.19 11.81
CA ILE A 143 2.69 13.40 12.11
C ILE A 143 2.89 14.21 10.83
N SER A 144 3.06 13.53 9.69
CA SER A 144 3.22 14.14 8.37
C SER A 144 2.71 13.20 7.28
N ASP A 145 1.93 13.69 6.32
CA ASP A 145 1.38 12.90 5.20
C ASP A 145 1.17 13.73 3.92
N GLN A 146 1.67 14.97 3.86
CA GLN A 146 1.43 15.87 2.72
C GLN A 146 1.88 15.28 1.38
N ALA A 147 2.99 14.53 1.38
CA ALA A 147 3.48 13.86 0.18
C ALA A 147 2.54 12.75 -0.30
N ALA A 148 1.81 12.08 0.60
CA ALA A 148 0.92 10.97 0.27
C ALA A 148 -0.28 11.38 -0.61
N TYR A 149 -0.62 12.67 -0.64
CA TYR A 149 -1.74 13.20 -1.42
C TYR A 149 -1.51 13.13 -2.93
N TRP A 150 -0.25 13.13 -3.38
CA TRP A 150 0.07 13.08 -4.80
C TRP A 150 0.10 11.63 -5.29
N VAL A 151 -0.58 11.36 -6.42
CA VAL A 151 -0.58 10.03 -7.07
C VAL A 151 0.84 9.54 -7.31
N VAL A 152 1.67 10.39 -7.93
CA VAL A 152 3.08 10.11 -8.22
C VAL A 152 3.93 10.93 -7.26
N SER A 153 4.51 10.27 -6.28
CA SER A 153 5.37 10.86 -5.24
C SER A 153 6.05 9.76 -4.43
N GLN A 154 6.96 10.14 -3.53
CA GLN A 154 7.44 9.23 -2.49
C GLN A 154 6.35 8.84 -1.47
N ALA A 155 5.17 9.46 -1.55
CA ALA A 155 4.00 9.23 -0.72
C ALA A 155 4.31 9.12 0.80
N THR A 156 5.29 9.89 1.26
CA THR A 156 5.84 9.78 2.60
C THR A 156 4.78 10.02 3.66
N ARG A 157 4.71 9.10 4.63
CA ARG A 157 3.94 9.23 5.86
C ARG A 157 4.84 9.02 7.05
N VAL A 158 4.78 9.93 8.01
CA VAL A 158 5.45 9.79 9.31
C VAL A 158 4.38 9.55 10.36
N TRP A 159 4.45 8.44 11.06
CA TRP A 159 3.51 8.00 12.07
C TRP A 159 4.15 8.06 13.45
N ARG A 160 3.34 8.37 14.47
CA ARG A 160 3.66 7.93 15.83
C ARG A 160 3.29 6.45 15.92
N VAL A 161 4.18 5.61 16.41
CA VAL A 161 3.93 4.17 16.56
C VAL A 161 4.35 3.67 17.94
N ARG A 162 3.86 2.48 18.31
CA ARG A 162 4.42 1.66 19.38
C ARG A 162 4.72 0.28 18.85
N GLU A 163 5.84 -0.29 19.28
CA GLU A 163 6.15 -1.69 18.96
C GLU A 163 5.15 -2.62 19.64
N MET A 164 4.66 -3.60 18.89
CA MET A 164 3.79 -4.67 19.37
C MET A 164 4.66 -5.87 19.74
N HIS A 165 4.51 -6.35 20.96
CA HIS A 165 5.11 -7.59 21.41
C HIS A 165 4.01 -8.62 21.67
N PHE A 166 4.05 -9.72 20.92
CA PHE A 166 3.12 -10.83 21.02
C PHE A 166 3.72 -11.90 21.95
N PRO A 167 3.15 -12.14 23.14
CA PRO A 167 3.61 -13.22 24.03
C PRO A 167 3.46 -14.60 23.38
N ASP A 168 2.39 -14.77 22.58
CA ASP A 168 2.13 -15.93 21.74
C ASP A 168 2.06 -15.48 20.27
N PRO A 169 3.05 -15.84 19.43
CA PRO A 169 3.04 -15.49 18.00
C PRO A 169 1.83 -16.04 17.22
N SER A 170 1.15 -17.06 17.74
CA SER A 170 -0.05 -17.61 17.11
C SER A 170 -1.34 -16.85 17.45
N ASN A 171 -1.28 -15.93 18.42
CA ASN A 171 -2.41 -15.10 18.84
C ASN A 171 -2.11 -13.61 18.61
N GLU A 172 -2.42 -13.11 17.41
CA GLU A 172 -2.23 -11.70 17.06
C GLU A 172 -3.17 -10.73 17.81
N HIS A 173 -4.13 -11.23 18.59
CA HIS A 173 -5.06 -10.39 19.36
C HIS A 173 -4.55 -10.04 20.76
N GLU A 174 -3.57 -10.78 21.28
CA GLU A 174 -2.96 -10.51 22.58
C GLU A 174 -1.55 -9.98 22.40
N TYR A 175 -1.36 -8.72 22.75
CA TYR A 175 -0.08 -8.04 22.63
C TYR A 175 0.11 -7.01 23.73
N THR A 176 1.38 -6.66 23.96
CA THR A 176 1.77 -5.50 24.76
C THR A 176 2.40 -4.44 23.86
N LEU A 177 2.33 -3.18 24.27
CA LEU A 177 2.88 -2.06 23.52
C LEU A 177 4.12 -1.51 24.21
N GLY A 178 5.20 -1.37 23.44
CA GLY A 178 6.45 -0.77 23.89
C GLY A 178 6.38 0.75 24.01
N GLU A 179 7.58 1.35 24.04
CA GLU A 179 7.76 2.80 24.09
C GLU A 179 7.31 3.48 22.78
N PRO A 180 6.84 4.75 22.84
CA PRO A 180 6.52 5.52 21.65
C PRO A 180 7.73 5.73 20.74
N MET A 181 7.52 5.58 19.44
CA MET A 181 8.51 5.78 18.39
C MET A 181 7.91 6.53 17.19
N ALA A 182 8.73 6.84 16.20
CA ALA A 182 8.30 7.37 14.92
C ALA A 182 8.61 6.36 13.79
N LEU A 183 7.64 6.16 12.89
CA LEU A 183 7.79 5.33 11.71
C LEU A 183 7.61 6.20 10.48
N LYS A 184 8.57 6.18 9.55
CA LYS A 184 8.48 6.83 8.25
C LYS A 184 8.27 5.76 7.19
N ASP A 185 7.09 5.76 6.58
CA ASP A 185 6.74 4.96 5.41
C ASP A 185 6.98 5.84 4.17
N ALA A 186 7.78 5.38 3.22
CA ALA A 186 8.10 6.13 2.01
C ALA A 186 8.44 5.22 0.83
N TYR A 187 8.01 5.62 -0.37
CA TYR A 187 8.39 5.00 -1.62
C TYR A 187 9.73 5.59 -2.08
N LEU A 188 10.71 4.71 -2.29
CA LEU A 188 12.00 5.12 -2.79
C LEU A 188 12.04 5.32 -4.31
N LEU A 189 12.94 6.22 -4.70
CA LEU A 189 13.44 6.29 -6.07
C LEU A 189 14.58 5.27 -6.24
N GLU A 190 14.82 4.85 -7.48
CA GLU A 190 15.74 3.75 -7.82
C GLU A 190 17.16 3.93 -7.26
N ASP A 191 17.61 5.18 -7.13
CA ASP A 191 18.93 5.58 -6.66
C ASP A 191 18.93 6.20 -5.25
N ALA A 192 17.82 6.06 -4.51
CA ALA A 192 17.70 6.69 -3.20
C ALA A 192 18.60 6.00 -2.17
N VAL A 193 19.34 6.81 -1.42
CA VAL A 193 20.13 6.38 -0.26
C VAL A 193 19.23 6.33 0.97
N LEU A 194 19.43 5.32 1.80
CA LEU A 194 18.74 5.19 3.10
C LEU A 194 19.06 6.38 4.01
N ASP A 195 18.13 6.77 4.88
CA ASP A 195 18.25 7.96 5.73
C ASP A 195 19.45 7.86 6.70
N SER A 196 19.75 6.66 7.19
CA SER A 196 20.94 6.33 7.99
C SER A 196 22.23 6.60 7.22
N GLY A 197 22.30 6.17 5.96
CA GLY A 197 23.42 6.46 5.07
C GLY A 197 23.56 7.95 4.78
N ILE A 198 22.44 8.66 4.58
CA ILE A 198 22.43 10.13 4.43
C ILE A 198 22.96 10.79 5.70
N LYS A 199 22.51 10.36 6.89
CA LYS A 199 22.99 10.85 8.18
C LYS A 199 24.50 10.63 8.33
N GLU A 200 25.00 9.45 7.99
CA GLU A 200 26.44 9.14 8.06
C GLU A 200 27.28 10.07 7.17
N GLN A 201 26.81 10.32 5.93
CA GLN A 201 27.49 11.24 5.00
C GLN A 201 27.49 12.68 5.51
N ILE A 202 26.37 13.15 6.06
CA ILE A 202 26.29 14.49 6.65
C ILE A 202 27.22 14.59 7.87
N MET A 203 27.19 13.60 8.76
CA MET A 203 28.05 13.57 9.95
C MET A 203 29.55 13.56 9.57
N ALA A 204 29.94 12.80 8.53
CA ALA A 204 31.30 12.83 8.01
C ALA A 204 31.69 14.22 7.50
N SER A 205 30.82 14.86 6.72
CA SER A 205 31.05 16.21 6.20
C SER A 205 31.17 17.26 7.31
N LEU A 206 30.37 17.12 8.38
CA LEU A 206 30.43 18.00 9.55
C LEU A 206 31.74 17.82 10.33
N ARG A 207 32.23 16.60 10.50
CA ARG A 207 33.56 16.34 11.09
C ARG A 207 34.67 17.01 10.30
N ASP A 208 34.65 16.89 8.98
CA ASP A 208 35.65 17.49 8.10
C ASP A 208 35.61 19.04 8.17
N ALA A 209 34.44 19.61 8.45
CA ALA A 209 34.26 21.04 8.70
C ALA A 209 34.63 21.49 10.13
N GLY A 210 35.06 20.56 11.00
CA GLY A 210 35.48 20.85 12.37
C GLY A 210 34.34 20.93 13.40
N ALA A 211 33.16 20.39 13.10
CA ALA A 211 32.06 20.29 14.05
C ALA A 211 32.33 19.20 15.11
N ASP A 212 31.81 19.39 16.32
CA ASP A 212 31.81 18.36 17.35
C ASP A 212 30.76 17.29 17.03
N ASP A 213 31.19 16.01 17.01
CA ASP A 213 30.31 14.88 16.67
C ASP A 213 29.12 14.75 17.62
N LYS A 214 29.32 14.98 18.93
CA LYS A 214 28.26 14.80 19.93
C LYS A 214 27.22 15.89 19.82
N ASP A 215 27.64 17.13 19.61
CA ASP A 215 26.72 18.24 19.39
C ASP A 215 25.97 18.08 18.06
N ALA A 216 26.66 17.69 16.98
CA ALA A 216 26.04 17.43 15.68
C ALA A 216 25.00 16.30 15.77
N ALA A 217 25.33 15.18 16.43
CA ALA A 217 24.44 14.03 16.56
C ALA A 217 23.10 14.37 17.23
N ARG A 218 23.03 15.39 18.10
CA ARG A 218 21.80 15.80 18.79
C ARG A 218 20.70 16.31 17.84
N TYR A 219 21.08 16.71 16.62
CA TYR A 219 20.17 17.27 15.61
C TYR A 219 19.58 16.21 14.68
N PHE A 220 20.00 14.94 14.81
CA PHE A 220 19.50 13.83 14.01
C PHE A 220 18.67 12.87 14.84
N MET A 221 17.76 12.16 14.17
CA MET A 221 17.08 11.02 14.77
C MET A 221 18.04 9.85 14.98
N GLU A 222 17.73 9.01 15.97
CA GLU A 222 18.33 7.70 16.11
C GLU A 222 17.45 6.68 15.40
N TYR A 223 18.02 6.03 14.38
CA TYR A 223 17.34 5.01 13.60
C TYR A 223 17.49 3.67 14.32
N GLU A 224 16.37 3.01 14.63
CA GLU A 224 16.41 1.63 15.12
C GLU A 224 16.42 0.64 13.96
N ILE A 225 15.66 0.94 12.91
CA ILE A 225 15.57 0.17 11.68
C ILE A 225 15.50 1.15 10.52
N ASP A 226 16.32 0.92 9.50
CA ASP A 226 16.27 1.66 8.25
C ASP A 226 16.53 0.67 7.12
N GLU A 227 15.46 0.15 6.53
CA GLU A 227 15.51 -0.90 5.52
C GLU A 227 14.48 -0.68 4.42
N VAL A 228 14.75 -1.29 3.26
CA VAL A 228 13.77 -1.43 2.18
C VAL A 228 12.88 -2.62 2.54
N ALA A 229 11.59 -2.37 2.79
CA ALA A 229 10.68 -3.48 3.01
C ALA A 229 10.54 -4.24 1.70
N LEU A 230 10.74 -5.55 1.75
CA LEU A 230 10.56 -6.42 0.60
C LEU A 230 9.19 -7.07 0.68
N LEU A 231 8.62 -7.37 -0.49
CA LEU A 231 7.44 -8.23 -0.52
C LEU A 231 7.86 -9.64 -0.07
N PRO A 232 7.06 -10.31 0.78
CA PRO A 232 7.33 -11.68 1.19
C PRO A 232 7.47 -12.59 -0.04
N ASN A 233 8.31 -13.61 0.08
CA ASN A 233 8.58 -14.51 -1.04
C ASN A 233 7.28 -15.26 -1.41
N GLU A 234 7.04 -15.58 -2.69
CA GLU A 234 5.79 -16.27 -3.11
C GLU A 234 5.56 -17.62 -2.41
N LYS A 235 6.64 -18.21 -1.86
CA LYS A 235 6.64 -19.46 -1.10
C LYS A 235 6.40 -19.29 0.41
N GLU A 236 6.43 -18.06 0.92
CA GLU A 236 6.10 -17.76 2.32
C GLU A 236 4.58 -17.58 2.42
N THR A 237 3.88 -18.71 2.56
CA THR A 237 2.40 -18.80 2.59
C THR A 237 1.78 -18.30 3.91
N GLY A 238 2.45 -17.41 4.63
CA GLY A 238 2.09 -17.06 6.01
C GLY A 238 1.08 -15.92 6.17
N LEU A 239 0.64 -15.27 5.09
CA LEU A 239 -0.30 -14.16 5.20
C LEU A 239 -1.67 -14.63 4.73
N GLU A 240 -2.38 -15.28 5.66
CA GLU A 240 -3.80 -15.55 5.52
C GLU A 240 -4.57 -14.25 5.26
N ASP A 241 -5.52 -14.44 4.36
CA ASP A 241 -6.50 -13.52 3.83
C ASP A 241 -7.44 -13.07 4.95
N ASP A 242 -7.48 -11.77 5.26
CA ASP A 242 -8.71 -11.18 5.77
C ASP A 242 -8.71 -9.65 5.58
N LEU A 243 -9.23 -9.21 4.44
CA LEU A 243 -9.79 -7.87 4.34
C LEU A 243 -11.16 -7.89 5.05
N THR A 244 -11.10 -7.76 6.38
CA THR A 244 -12.20 -7.45 7.28
C THR A 244 -13.19 -8.60 7.59
N SER A 245 -12.87 -9.40 8.60
CA SER A 245 -13.77 -10.21 9.43
C SER A 245 -14.66 -11.26 8.73
N ASP A 246 -14.41 -12.53 9.10
CA ASP A 246 -15.27 -13.72 9.06
C ASP A 246 -16.38 -13.74 8.00
N MET A 247 -16.07 -14.34 6.84
CA MET A 247 -17.08 -14.81 5.91
C MET A 247 -16.69 -16.19 5.39
N GLU A 248 -17.37 -17.25 5.87
CA GLU A 248 -17.33 -18.61 5.30
C GLU A 248 -17.51 -18.66 3.76
N THR A 249 -17.97 -17.55 3.14
CA THR A 249 -18.17 -17.41 1.70
C THR A 249 -16.90 -17.15 0.89
N ASN A 250 -15.75 -16.83 1.51
CA ASN A 250 -14.47 -16.56 0.82
C ASN A 250 -13.51 -17.76 0.79
N ARG A 251 -13.95 -18.96 1.17
CA ARG A 251 -13.12 -20.16 0.97
C ARG A 251 -12.78 -20.27 -0.53
N PRO A 252 -11.49 -20.33 -0.90
CA PRO A 252 -11.10 -20.53 -2.29
C PRO A 252 -11.82 -21.77 -2.83
N ALA A 253 -12.60 -21.61 -3.89
CA ALA A 253 -13.15 -22.76 -4.60
C ALA A 253 -11.96 -23.54 -5.18
N SER A 254 -11.63 -24.68 -4.57
CA SER A 254 -10.56 -25.55 -5.05
C SER A 254 -11.05 -26.28 -6.30
N TYR A 255 -10.57 -25.83 -7.46
CA TYR A 255 -10.70 -26.55 -8.72
C TYR A 255 -9.39 -27.31 -8.97
N THR A 256 -9.43 -28.64 -8.87
CA THR A 256 -8.31 -29.50 -9.24
C THR A 256 -8.47 -29.90 -10.71
N PRO A 257 -7.64 -29.41 -11.64
CA PRO A 257 -7.69 -29.86 -13.02
C PRO A 257 -7.24 -31.32 -13.09
N LYS A 258 -7.98 -32.15 -13.83
CA LYS A 258 -7.46 -33.47 -14.23
C LYS A 258 -6.32 -33.23 -15.22
N VAL A 259 -5.13 -33.63 -14.81
CA VAL A 259 -3.85 -33.46 -15.50
C VAL A 259 -3.90 -33.93 -16.96
N GLU A 260 -3.49 -33.04 -17.87
CA GLU A 260 -2.42 -33.26 -18.84
C GLU A 260 -1.72 -31.90 -19.01
N THR A 261 -0.52 -31.78 -18.44
CA THR A 261 0.35 -30.61 -18.53
C THR A 261 0.90 -30.46 -19.95
N PRO A 262 0.98 -29.23 -20.43
CA PRO A 262 2.26 -28.66 -20.78
C PRO A 262 2.58 -27.53 -19.79
N ASP A 263 3.86 -27.32 -19.51
CA ASP A 263 4.33 -26.29 -18.59
C ASP A 263 3.74 -24.91 -18.92
N ILE A 264 2.95 -24.36 -17.99
CA ILE A 264 2.44 -22.99 -18.08
C ILE A 264 3.01 -22.21 -16.91
N GLU A 265 4.13 -21.55 -17.17
CA GLU A 265 4.67 -20.47 -16.35
C GLU A 265 3.63 -19.34 -16.21
N ALA A 266 3.69 -18.64 -15.07
CA ALA A 266 2.79 -17.61 -14.58
C ALA A 266 2.17 -16.69 -15.67
N TRP A 267 0.85 -16.49 -15.60
CA TRP A 267 0.12 -15.73 -16.61
C TRP A 267 0.30 -14.21 -16.48
N ILE A 268 0.83 -13.68 -17.58
CA ILE A 268 1.11 -12.29 -17.95
C ILE A 268 -0.18 -11.56 -18.37
N ILE A 269 -0.36 -10.29 -17.98
CA ILE A 269 -1.30 -9.39 -18.68
C ILE A 269 -0.60 -8.88 -19.95
N CYS A 270 -0.75 -9.61 -21.05
CA CYS A 270 -0.26 -9.21 -22.36
C CYS A 270 -1.13 -8.09 -22.94
N VAL A 271 -0.55 -6.91 -23.18
CA VAL A 271 -1.15 -5.89 -24.05
C VAL A 271 -0.28 -5.74 -25.29
N GLU A 272 -0.81 -6.19 -26.42
CA GLU A 272 -0.10 -6.25 -27.71
C GLU A 272 -0.10 -4.87 -28.40
N GLN A 273 1.07 -4.42 -28.89
CA GLN A 273 1.18 -3.64 -30.14
C GLN A 273 2.64 -3.52 -30.58
N GLY A 274 2.97 -4.08 -31.75
CA GLY A 274 4.09 -3.57 -32.58
C GLY A 274 5.46 -4.24 -32.47
N GLY A 275 5.55 -5.50 -32.05
CA GLY A 275 6.74 -6.33 -32.31
C GLY A 275 7.97 -6.10 -31.42
N TYR A 276 7.86 -5.36 -30.32
CA TYR A 276 8.89 -5.28 -29.28
C TYR A 276 8.28 -5.69 -27.93
N ILE A 277 8.93 -6.66 -27.27
CA ILE A 277 8.57 -7.17 -25.95
C ILE A 277 9.09 -6.18 -24.92
N VAL A 278 8.19 -5.47 -24.24
CA VAL A 278 8.54 -4.78 -23.00
C VAL A 278 8.08 -5.68 -21.85
N THR A 279 9.05 -6.39 -21.28
CA THR A 279 8.92 -7.07 -20.00
C THR A 279 8.79 -6.00 -18.93
N LEU A 280 7.61 -5.79 -18.37
CA LEU A 280 7.53 -5.22 -17.02
C LEU A 280 7.97 -6.35 -16.09
N ALA A 281 9.29 -6.47 -15.91
CA ALA A 281 9.82 -7.21 -14.80
C ALA A 281 9.21 -6.58 -13.54
N ALA A 282 8.70 -7.42 -12.65
CA ALA A 282 8.46 -7.04 -11.28
C ALA A 282 9.80 -6.53 -10.71
N GLY A 283 10.03 -5.22 -10.81
CA GLY A 283 11.04 -4.50 -10.06
C GLY A 283 10.49 -4.34 -8.66
N THR A 284 10.98 -5.18 -7.77
CA THR A 284 10.75 -5.19 -6.33
C THR A 284 11.19 -3.87 -5.70
N VAL A 285 10.24 -2.96 -5.50
CA VAL A 285 10.34 -1.96 -4.43
C VAL A 285 8.99 -1.94 -3.72
N SER A 286 8.88 -2.74 -2.67
CA SER A 286 7.95 -2.43 -1.59
C SER A 286 8.56 -1.23 -0.83
N GLY A 287 7.72 -0.35 -0.31
CA GLY A 287 8.18 0.90 0.30
C GLY A 287 9.27 0.69 1.33
N ILE A 288 10.07 1.71 1.59
CA ILE A 288 10.88 1.75 2.80
C ILE A 288 9.95 1.92 3.98
N LEU A 289 10.21 1.08 4.97
CA LEU A 289 9.66 1.22 6.29
C LEU A 289 10.81 1.54 7.24
N GLN A 290 10.93 2.83 7.55
CA GLN A 290 11.89 3.37 8.49
C GLN A 290 11.25 3.42 9.88
N VAL A 291 11.94 2.89 10.89
CA VAL A 291 11.51 2.98 12.30
C VAL A 291 12.63 3.62 13.10
N GLY A 292 12.38 4.79 13.67
CA GLY A 292 13.34 5.54 14.47
C GLY A 292 12.76 5.99 15.81
N LYS A 293 13.60 6.06 16.85
CA LYS A 293 13.21 6.70 18.11
C LYS A 293 13.25 8.21 17.92
N ALA A 294 12.10 8.85 18.09
CA ALA A 294 12.02 10.30 18.19
C ALA A 294 12.25 10.71 19.65
N ASN A 295 13.26 11.54 19.92
CA ASN A 295 13.32 12.34 21.14
C ASN A 295 12.21 13.40 21.06
N LEU A 296 10.98 13.00 21.36
CA LEU A 296 9.84 13.90 21.49
C LEU A 296 10.08 14.76 22.74
N ARG A 297 10.77 15.89 22.56
CA ARG A 297 10.78 16.95 23.56
C ARG A 297 9.37 17.55 23.58
N THR A 298 8.71 17.42 24.73
CA THR A 298 7.47 18.12 25.10
C THR A 298 7.60 19.62 24.94
#